data_AF-A0A819Q0T5-F1
#
_entry.id   AF-A0A819Q0T5-F1
#
_cell.length_a   1.000
_cell.length_b   1.000
_cell.length_c   1.000
_cell.angle_alpha   90.00
_cell.angle_beta   90.00
_cell.angle_gamma   90.00
#
_symmetry.space_group_name_H-M   'P 1'
#
loop_
_entity.id
_entity.type
_entity.pdbx_description
1 polymer ?
#
loop_
_entity_poly.entity_id
_entity_poly.type
_entity_poly.pdbx_seq_one_letter_code
_entity_poly.pdbx_strand_id
1 'polypeptide(L)'
;MVWLDVCSKGVTPLVVLDQGTVDHVEYIQKVLPIALKYGNETFGEHWAFQQNNKDHWPPNNPDLNPLDYCIWDEFMQCVNWEKVTLKPTLIDK
;
A
#
# COMPACT_ATOMS: atom_id res chain seq x y z
N MET A 1 -4.70 10.24 -2.31
CA MET A 1 -4.55 8.80 -2.57
C MET A 1 -3.78 8.20 -1.42
N VAL A 2 -3.97 6.92 -1.13
CA VAL A 2 -3.12 6.20 -0.18
C VAL A 2 -2.42 5.05 -0.86
N TRP A 3 -1.28 4.67 -0.31
CA TRP A 3 -0.58 3.45 -0.67
C TRP A 3 -0.25 2.67 0.59
N LEU A 4 -0.38 1.36 0.53
CA LEU A 4 0.07 0.44 1.57
C LEU A 4 0.58 -0.84 0.93
N ASP A 5 1.41 -1.56 1.67
CA ASP A 5 1.85 -2.91 1.34
C ASP A 5 1.55 -3.85 2.51
N VAL A 6 1.34 -5.12 2.19
CA VAL A 6 0.95 -6.15 3.15
C VAL A 6 1.70 -7.44 2.91
N CYS A 7 1.93 -8.16 3.99
CA CYS A 7 2.48 -9.50 3.94
C CYS A 7 1.86 -10.37 5.05
N SER A 8 2.24 -11.64 5.09
CA SER A 8 1.76 -12.57 6.12
C SER A 8 2.14 -12.21 7.56
N LYS A 9 3.03 -11.21 7.76
CA LYS A 9 3.49 -10.75 9.08
C LYS A 9 2.88 -9.42 9.51
N GLY A 10 2.19 -8.71 8.62
CA GLY A 10 1.58 -7.43 8.93
C GLY A 10 1.48 -6.50 7.73
N VAL A 11 1.22 -5.24 8.03
CA VAL A 11 1.01 -4.16 7.07
C VAL A 11 2.07 -3.08 7.26
N THR A 12 2.48 -2.42 6.18
CA THR A 12 3.36 -1.26 6.27
C THR A 12 2.62 -0.07 6.90
N PRO A 13 3.35 0.96 7.39
CA PRO A 13 2.75 2.26 7.61
C PRO A 13 2.03 2.76 6.35
N LEU A 14 0.85 3.34 6.52
CA LEU A 14 0.07 3.93 5.42
C LEU A 14 0.80 5.16 4.87
N VAL A 15 1.02 5.19 3.55
CA VAL A 15 1.60 6.34 2.87
C VAL A 15 0.46 7.18 2.31
N VAL A 16 0.28 8.40 2.85
CA VAL A 16 -0.71 9.36 2.36
C VAL A 16 -0.05 10.25 1.32
N LEU A 17 -0.56 10.18 0.09
CA LEU A 17 0.00 10.90 -1.05
C LEU A 17 -0.80 12.18 -1.34
N ASP A 18 -0.10 13.16 -1.90
CA ASP A 18 -0.67 14.45 -2.24
C ASP A 18 -1.76 14.33 -3.31
N GLN A 19 -2.56 15.38 -3.49
CA GLN A 19 -3.67 15.32 -4.43
C GLN A 19 -3.10 15.48 -5.84
N GLY A 20 -3.37 14.52 -6.72
CA GLY A 20 -2.83 14.51 -8.07
C GLY A 20 -2.47 13.10 -8.52
N THR A 21 -1.80 13.02 -9.67
CA THR A 21 -1.24 11.77 -10.20
C THR A 21 0.08 11.48 -9.50
N VAL A 22 0.23 10.25 -9.02
CA VAL A 22 1.54 9.78 -8.53
C VAL A 22 2.37 9.37 -9.73
N ASP A 23 3.45 10.09 -9.96
CA ASP A 23 4.42 9.76 -10.99
C ASP A 23 5.51 8.83 -10.44
N HIS A 24 6.44 8.46 -11.32
CA HIS A 24 7.56 7.59 -10.97
C HIS A 24 8.51 8.22 -9.94
N VAL A 25 8.70 9.54 -9.96
CA VAL A 25 9.60 10.24 -9.01
C VAL A 25 8.99 10.19 -7.62
N GLU A 26 7.71 10.56 -7.51
CA GLU A 26 6.99 10.53 -6.24
C GLU A 26 6.92 9.10 -5.68
N TYR A 27 6.67 8.11 -6.54
CA TYR A 27 6.64 6.71 -6.13
C TYR A 27 8.00 6.21 -5.61
N ILE A 28 9.08 6.49 -6.34
CA ILE A 28 10.44 6.11 -5.92
C ILE A 28 10.85 6.78 -4.62
N GLN A 29 10.46 8.04 -4.40
CA GLN A 29 10.88 8.81 -3.23
C GLN A 29 10.03 8.55 -1.99
N LYS A 30 8.71 8.39 -2.15
CA LYS A 30 7.77 8.31 -1.02
C LYS A 30 7.33 6.88 -0.70
N VAL A 31 7.26 5.99 -1.68
CA VAL A 31 6.71 4.63 -1.51
C VAL A 31 7.80 3.57 -1.38
N LEU A 32 8.70 3.46 -2.36
CA LEU A 32 9.71 2.39 -2.38
C LEU A 32 10.59 2.30 -1.11
N PRO A 33 11.01 3.40 -0.46
CA PRO A 33 11.83 3.31 0.75
C PRO A 33 11.08 2.68 1.92
N ILE A 34 9.76 2.86 1.98
CA ILE A 34 8.91 2.26 3.02
C ILE A 34 8.81 0.75 2.80
N ALA A 35 8.50 0.32 1.56
CA ALA A 35 8.43 -1.10 1.19
C ALA A 35 9.77 -1.81 1.44
N LEU A 36 10.87 -1.21 0.96
CA LEU A 36 12.22 -1.78 1.09
C LEU A 36 12.62 -1.93 2.55
N LYS A 37 12.42 -0.88 3.36
CA LYS A 37 12.73 -0.92 4.79
C LYS A 37 11.92 -2.01 5.49
N TYR A 38 10.60 -2.02 5.30
CA TYR A 38 9.72 -2.98 5.96
C TYR A 38 10.04 -4.43 5.56
N GLY A 39 10.25 -4.68 4.26
CA GLY A 39 10.62 -6.00 3.74
C GLY A 39 11.94 -6.49 4.32
N ASN A 40 12.96 -5.64 4.36
CA ASN A 40 14.27 -5.98 4.93
C ASN A 40 14.21 -6.23 6.44
N GLU A 41 13.46 -5.41 7.19
CA GLU A 41 13.26 -5.59 8.62
C GLU A 41 12.46 -6.86 8.95
N THR A 42 11.52 -7.26 8.06
CA THR A 42 10.62 -8.40 8.29
C THR A 42 11.19 -9.73 7.82
N PHE A 43 11.89 -9.74 6.67
CA PHE A 43 12.29 -10.97 5.96
C PHE A 43 13.80 -11.06 5.68
N GLY A 44 14.59 -10.04 6.02
CA GLY A 44 16.00 -9.97 5.64
C GLY A 44 16.18 -9.71 4.14
N GLU A 45 17.15 -10.39 3.51
CA GLU A 45 17.56 -10.08 2.13
C GLU A 45 16.75 -10.82 1.04
N HIS A 46 15.93 -11.80 1.43
CA HIS A 46 15.27 -12.70 0.48
C HIS A 46 13.75 -12.60 0.56
N TRP A 47 13.20 -11.68 -0.23
CA TRP A 47 11.76 -11.50 -0.41
C TRP A 47 11.46 -10.95 -1.80
N ALA A 48 10.22 -11.10 -2.23
CA ALA A 48 9.75 -10.59 -3.51
C ALA A 48 8.75 -9.48 -3.29
N PHE A 49 8.98 -8.34 -3.95
CA PHE A 49 8.00 -7.27 -4.02
C PHE A 49 7.07 -7.49 -5.22
N GLN A 50 5.77 -7.55 -4.96
CA GLN A 50 4.73 -7.69 -5.98
C GLN A 50 3.99 -6.36 -6.13
N GLN A 51 3.72 -5.98 -7.38
CA GLN A 51 2.88 -4.86 -7.78
C GLN A 51 2.14 -5.23 -9.05
N ASN A 52 1.03 -4.55 -9.33
CA ASN A 52 0.38 -4.65 -10.63
C ASN A 52 1.36 -4.21 -11.74
N ASN A 53 1.45 -5.01 -12.81
CA ASN A 53 2.31 -4.77 -13.98
C ASN A 53 3.82 -5.03 -13.80
N LYS A 54 4.26 -5.77 -12.75
CA LYS A 54 5.59 -6.43 -12.79
C LYS A 54 5.55 -7.53 -13.85
N ASP A 55 6.59 -7.72 -14.65
CA ASP A 55 6.69 -8.50 -15.91
C ASP A 55 5.99 -9.89 -15.99
N HIS A 56 5.55 -10.45 -14.87
CA HIS A 56 4.89 -11.74 -14.75
C HIS A 56 3.46 -11.69 -14.17
N TRP A 57 2.93 -10.52 -13.84
CA TRP A 57 1.56 -10.38 -13.33
C TRP A 57 0.58 -10.18 -14.48
N PRO A 58 -0.48 -10.99 -14.58
CA PRO A 58 -1.40 -10.88 -15.69
C PRO A 58 -2.23 -9.57 -15.57
N PRO A 59 -2.46 -8.87 -16.69
CA PRO A 59 -3.17 -7.59 -16.69
C PRO A 59 -4.66 -7.79 -16.37
N ASN A 60 -5.24 -6.84 -15.63
CA ASN A 60 -6.66 -6.85 -15.22
C ASN A 60 -7.05 -8.05 -14.33
N ASN A 61 -6.15 -8.48 -13.44
CA ASN A 61 -6.41 -9.56 -12.48
C ASN A 61 -6.34 -9.08 -11.03
N PRO A 62 -7.34 -8.30 -10.56
CA PRO A 62 -7.42 -7.88 -9.17
C PRO A 62 -7.62 -9.07 -8.22
N ASP A 63 -8.29 -10.14 -8.67
CA ASP A 63 -8.56 -11.34 -7.86
C ASP A 63 -7.29 -12.09 -7.42
N LEU A 64 -6.17 -11.85 -8.08
CA LEU A 64 -4.89 -12.46 -7.71
C LEU A 64 -4.12 -11.63 -6.68
N ASN A 65 -4.54 -10.38 -6.42
CA ASN A 65 -3.88 -9.47 -5.51
C ASN A 65 -4.66 -9.39 -4.18
N PRO A 66 -4.11 -9.87 -3.04
CA PRO A 66 -4.75 -9.78 -1.73
C PRO A 66 -5.21 -8.38 -1.32
N LEU A 67 -4.51 -7.35 -1.80
CA LEU A 67 -4.95 -5.98 -1.60
C LEU A 67 -6.32 -5.73 -2.22
N ASP A 68 -6.47 -6.09 -3.48
CA ASP A 68 -7.66 -5.76 -4.29
C ASP A 68 -8.84 -6.68 -3.99
N TYR A 69 -8.61 -7.99 -3.76
CA TYR A 69 -9.71 -8.92 -3.52
C TYR A 69 -10.26 -8.90 -2.08
N CYS A 70 -9.53 -8.35 -1.10
CA CYS A 70 -9.91 -8.44 0.32
C CYS A 70 -9.49 -7.23 1.16
N ILE A 71 -8.19 -6.90 1.23
CA ILE A 71 -7.69 -5.98 2.27
C ILE A 71 -8.28 -4.58 2.13
N TRP A 72 -8.47 -4.08 0.90
CA TRP A 72 -9.08 -2.77 0.71
C TRP A 72 -10.54 -2.73 1.18
N ASP A 73 -11.31 -3.79 0.96
CA ASP A 73 -12.69 -3.85 1.42
C ASP A 73 -12.76 -3.80 2.96
N GLU A 74 -11.98 -4.65 3.63
CA GLU A 74 -11.90 -4.67 5.10
C GLU A 74 -11.41 -3.34 5.69
N PHE A 75 -10.41 -2.73 5.05
CA PHE A 75 -9.93 -1.41 5.45
C PHE A 75 -11.04 -0.36 5.39
N MET A 76 -11.82 -0.32 4.29
CA MET A 76 -12.90 0.66 4.14
C MET A 76 -14.05 0.44 5.12
N GLN A 77 -14.32 -0.80 5.52
CA GLN A 77 -15.30 -1.13 6.56
C GLN A 77 -14.86 -0.67 7.96
N CYS A 78 -13.55 -0.69 8.23
CA CYS A 78 -12.99 -0.32 9.54
C CYS A 78 -12.78 1.19 9.72
N VAL A 79 -12.76 1.98 8.64
CA VAL A 79 -12.56 3.43 8.72
C VAL A 79 -13.78 4.10 9.34
N ASN A 80 -13.54 4.91 10.39
CA ASN A 80 -14.57 5.81 10.91
C ASN A 80 -14.67 7.05 10.02
N TRP A 81 -15.54 6.97 9.02
CA TRP A 81 -15.75 8.02 8.02
C TRP A 81 -16.23 9.36 8.61
N GLU A 82 -16.89 9.36 9.78
CA GLU A 82 -17.32 10.60 10.43
C GLU A 82 -16.13 11.44 10.93
N LYS A 83 -15.00 10.79 11.24
CA LYS A 83 -13.77 11.46 11.67
C LYS A 83 -12.87 11.89 10.52
N VAL A 84 -13.03 11.28 9.34
CA VAL A 84 -12.20 11.58 8.16
C VAL A 84 -12.68 12.88 7.50
N THR A 85 -12.16 14.00 7.98
CA THR A 85 -12.47 15.34 7.45
C THR A 85 -11.35 15.90 6.57
N LEU A 86 -10.12 15.46 6.81
CA LEU A 86 -8.91 15.84 6.09
C LEU A 86 -7.99 14.61 5.91
N LYS A 87 -7.05 14.68 4.96
CA LYS A 87 -6.07 13.59 4.74
C LYS A 87 -5.34 13.11 6.01
N PRO A 88 -4.88 13.99 6.93
CA PRO A 88 -4.22 13.55 8.15
C PRO A 88 -5.15 12.78 9.09
N THR A 89 -6.46 13.04 9.06
CA THR A 89 -7.45 12.36 9.92
C THR A 89 -7.80 10.96 9.43
N LEU A 90 -7.27 10.53 8.28
CA LEU A 90 -7.35 9.13 7.84
C LEU A 90 -6.44 8.21 8.66
N ILE A 91 -5.38 8.77 9.26
CA ILE A 91 -4.51 8.08 10.20
C ILE A 91 -4.87 8.62 11.58
N ASP A 92 -5.80 7.96 12.28
CA ASP A 92 -6.07 8.26 13.69
C ASP A 92 -4.79 7.90 14.47
N LYS A 93 -4.20 8.88 15.18
CA LYS A 93 -3.02 8.68 16.04
C LYS A 93 -3.44 8.26 17.45
#